data_AF-A0A2V8RBW1-F1
#
_entry.id   AF-A0A2V8RBW1-F1
#
_cell.length_a   1.000
_cell.length_b   1.000
_cell.length_c   1.000
_cell.angle_alpha   90.00
_cell.angle_beta   90.00
_cell.angle_gamma   90.00
#
_symmetry.space_group_name_H-M   'P 1'
#
loop_
_entity.id
_entity.type
_entity.pdbx_description
1 polymer ?
#
loop_
_entity_poly.entity_id
_entity_poly.type
_entity_poly.pdbx_seq_one_letter_code
_entity_poly.pdbx_strand_id
1 'polypeptide(L)'
;MLLSLVLVALLLSPGSSAASQDQPTIAKDSVQVTAFTNGAYHGSYDTWSWVPQITFRVNGPIASGSQLYVEFTQPGSTPWVKFDCKTEETQQGRWWKTECGGRDIPEDKSTTYTGPVSFAIKMRNELAGGDATLFTGRMKVGKVHSNESGPKAVNKFVYYVDHDWNLPIGYVFLTPDDTRGMKYPRLNVAFWVRGEAVNMQPHLFYQGKEVGKMFYQGEEIGKGSCEAEVENGTTHFVDDSVPQKAKWARVICSLPSVLGWDKTGEAPGMFGPLYVLSANPGDYEFKLLWNNHLARSIKFTAGPDGISDNGIAAANKLGSNRVIVPVQIIGDQDGQWDRAAWKTDAFYGNPLTGFTALQ
;
A
#
# COMPACT_ATOMS: atom_id res chain seq x y z
N MET A 1 -51.27 -43.53 31.35
CA MET A 1 -50.51 -42.26 31.28
C MET A 1 -49.06 -42.62 30.96
N LEU A 2 -48.77 -42.87 29.69
CA LEU A 2 -48.13 -41.95 28.71
C LEU A 2 -46.65 -41.68 29.04
N LEU A 3 -45.83 -42.54 28.43
CA LEU A 3 -44.38 -42.46 28.24
C LEU A 3 -44.05 -41.25 27.35
N SER A 4 -43.17 -40.35 27.79
CA SER A 4 -42.62 -39.27 26.96
C SER A 4 -41.17 -39.58 26.62
N LEU A 5 -40.93 -40.00 25.39
CA LEU A 5 -39.63 -40.16 24.76
C LEU A 5 -39.20 -38.79 24.21
N VAL A 6 -38.10 -38.21 24.72
CA VAL A 6 -37.51 -36.98 24.16
C VAL A 6 -36.47 -37.37 23.12
N LEU A 7 -36.77 -37.08 21.86
CA LEU A 7 -35.90 -37.28 20.70
C LEU A 7 -34.93 -36.10 20.60
N VAL A 8 -33.64 -36.32 20.86
CA VAL A 8 -32.58 -35.32 20.61
C VAL A 8 -32.21 -35.38 19.13
N ALA A 9 -32.72 -34.43 18.35
CA ALA A 9 -32.31 -34.23 16.96
C ALA A 9 -30.96 -33.48 16.92
N LEU A 10 -29.87 -34.20 16.63
CA LEU A 10 -28.60 -33.60 16.23
C LEU A 10 -28.77 -32.91 14.87
N LEU A 11 -28.84 -31.58 14.87
CA LEU A 11 -28.67 -30.76 13.68
C LEU A 11 -27.18 -30.76 13.29
N LEU A 12 -26.81 -31.69 12.41
CA LEU A 12 -25.57 -31.61 11.64
C LEU A 12 -25.69 -30.40 10.69
N SER A 13 -25.05 -29.29 11.06
CA SER A 13 -24.86 -28.17 10.14
C SER A 13 -23.98 -28.66 8.98
N PRO A 14 -24.41 -28.52 7.70
CA PRO A 14 -23.56 -28.85 6.58
C PRO A 14 -22.34 -27.93 6.62
N GLY A 15 -21.17 -28.57 6.68
CA GLY A 15 -19.88 -27.90 6.71
C GLY A 15 -19.77 -26.89 5.58
N SER A 16 -19.23 -25.72 5.92
CA SER A 16 -18.79 -24.70 4.98
C SER A 16 -17.98 -25.37 3.88
N SER A 17 -18.59 -25.43 2.69
CA SER A 17 -17.95 -25.94 1.49
C SER A 17 -16.68 -25.15 1.21
N ALA A 18 -15.68 -25.82 0.65
CA ALA A 18 -14.38 -25.28 0.26
C ALA A 18 -14.50 -24.19 -0.84
N ALA A 19 -15.05 -23.04 -0.51
CA ALA A 19 -15.09 -21.85 -1.35
C ALA A 19 -14.09 -20.83 -0.78
N SER A 20 -12.81 -20.93 -1.14
CA SER A 20 -11.86 -19.87 -0.73
C SER A 20 -10.59 -19.72 -1.59
N GLN A 21 -10.34 -20.58 -2.60
CA GLN A 21 -9.14 -20.43 -3.46
C GLN A 21 -9.41 -20.00 -4.91
N ASP A 22 -10.67 -19.97 -5.34
CA ASP A 22 -11.06 -19.60 -6.72
C ASP A 22 -11.71 -18.22 -6.84
N GLN A 23 -11.77 -17.43 -5.75
CA GLN A 23 -12.30 -16.07 -5.79
C GLN A 23 -11.17 -15.04 -5.89
N PRO A 24 -11.35 -13.97 -6.68
CA PRO A 24 -10.38 -12.90 -6.74
C PRO A 24 -10.24 -12.23 -5.37
N THR A 25 -9.04 -11.74 -5.07
CA THR A 25 -8.73 -11.08 -3.80
C THR A 25 -8.04 -9.74 -4.03
N ILE A 26 -8.19 -8.80 -3.10
CA ILE A 26 -7.46 -7.52 -3.17
C ILE A 26 -6.08 -7.67 -2.54
N ALA A 27 -5.05 -7.18 -3.23
CA ALA A 27 -3.75 -6.93 -2.61
C ALA A 27 -3.87 -5.67 -1.75
N LYS A 28 -4.01 -5.82 -0.44
CA LYS A 28 -4.39 -4.74 0.48
C LYS A 28 -3.38 -3.59 0.49
N ASP A 29 -2.10 -3.90 0.35
CA ASP A 29 -1.00 -2.93 0.22
C ASP A 29 -1.04 -2.12 -1.08
N SER A 30 -1.81 -2.55 -2.08
CA SER A 30 -1.97 -1.80 -3.33
C SER A 30 -3.10 -0.77 -3.29
N VAL A 31 -4.00 -0.81 -2.30
CA VAL A 31 -5.18 0.07 -2.25
C VAL A 31 -4.74 1.48 -1.89
N GLN A 32 -4.94 2.42 -2.82
CA GLN A 32 -4.66 3.84 -2.66
C GLN A 32 -5.95 4.61 -2.91
N VAL A 33 -6.43 5.33 -1.90
CA VAL A 33 -7.59 6.21 -2.03
C VAL A 33 -7.12 7.66 -1.86
N THR A 34 -7.54 8.53 -2.78
CA THR A 34 -7.22 9.95 -2.78
C THR A 34 -8.49 10.78 -2.95
N ALA A 35 -8.41 12.05 -2.52
CA ALA A 35 -9.47 13.03 -2.73
C ALA A 35 -9.11 13.92 -3.92
N PHE A 36 -9.78 13.71 -5.05
CA PHE A 36 -9.60 14.56 -6.22
C PHE A 36 -10.35 15.88 -6.00
N THR A 37 -9.62 16.98 -5.86
CA THR A 37 -10.20 18.30 -5.62
C THR A 37 -10.70 18.88 -6.94
N ASN A 38 -11.94 19.33 -6.95
CA ASN A 38 -12.54 20.08 -8.04
C ASN A 38 -12.51 21.57 -7.70
N GLY A 39 -12.07 22.39 -8.66
CA GLY A 39 -12.03 23.84 -8.54
C GLY A 39 -13.40 24.54 -8.55
N ALA A 40 -14.48 23.80 -8.35
CA ALA A 40 -15.86 24.29 -8.33
C ALA A 40 -16.75 23.42 -7.43
N TYR A 41 -17.89 23.97 -7.02
CA TYR A 41 -18.94 23.26 -6.28
C TYR A 41 -20.33 23.77 -6.68
N HIS A 42 -21.16 22.89 -7.24
CA HIS A 42 -22.48 23.17 -7.82
C HIS A 42 -22.49 24.44 -8.69
N GLY A 43 -21.53 24.52 -9.61
CA GLY A 43 -21.36 25.65 -10.53
C GLY A 43 -20.70 26.92 -9.93
N SER A 44 -20.40 26.95 -8.63
CA SER A 44 -19.64 28.04 -8.00
C SER A 44 -18.14 27.77 -8.05
N TYR A 45 -17.35 28.73 -8.56
CA TYR A 45 -15.87 28.67 -8.56
C TYR A 45 -15.22 29.27 -7.30
N ASP A 46 -16.02 29.86 -6.42
CA ASP A 46 -15.53 30.44 -5.16
C ASP A 46 -15.40 29.38 -4.05
N THR A 47 -16.02 28.20 -4.24
CA THR A 47 -15.96 27.07 -3.31
C THR A 47 -15.41 25.86 -4.04
N TRP A 48 -14.38 25.23 -3.46
CA TRP A 48 -13.84 23.98 -3.98
C TRP A 48 -14.44 22.78 -3.27
N SER A 49 -14.58 21.71 -4.03
CA SER A 49 -15.16 20.44 -3.60
C SER A 49 -14.21 19.30 -3.94
N TRP A 50 -14.60 18.06 -3.67
CA TRP A 50 -13.83 16.90 -4.08
C TRP A 50 -14.71 15.70 -4.41
N VAL A 51 -14.11 14.73 -5.09
CA VAL A 51 -14.66 13.41 -5.42
C VAL A 51 -13.59 12.33 -5.17
N PRO A 52 -13.97 11.10 -4.80
CA PRO A 52 -12.99 10.05 -4.52
C PRO A 52 -12.33 9.53 -5.78
N GLN A 53 -11.05 9.18 -5.68
CA GLN A 53 -10.30 8.43 -6.67
C GLN A 53 -9.63 7.26 -5.98
N ILE A 54 -9.55 6.11 -6.65
CA ILE A 54 -9.00 4.89 -6.07
C ILE A 54 -8.19 4.10 -7.09
N THR A 55 -7.06 3.59 -6.65
CA THR A 55 -6.17 2.69 -7.39
C THR A 55 -5.95 1.43 -6.56
N PHE A 56 -6.06 0.25 -7.17
CA PHE A 56 -5.85 -1.02 -6.46
C PHE A 56 -5.46 -2.15 -7.41
N ARG A 57 -4.93 -3.25 -6.84
CA ARG A 57 -4.65 -4.51 -7.53
C ARG A 57 -5.61 -5.60 -7.04
N VAL A 58 -6.12 -6.35 -8.00
CA VAL A 58 -6.93 -7.56 -7.79
C VAL A 58 -6.12 -8.77 -8.25
N ASN A 59 -5.93 -9.75 -7.38
CA ASN A 59 -5.38 -11.05 -7.74
C ASN A 59 -6.45 -11.89 -8.40
N GLY A 60 -6.12 -12.49 -9.54
CA GLY A 60 -7.02 -13.37 -10.26
C GLY A 60 -7.33 -14.66 -9.48
N PRO A 61 -8.37 -15.41 -9.91
CA PRO A 61 -9.01 -15.27 -11.22
C PRO A 61 -10.08 -14.17 -11.30
N ILE A 62 -10.08 -13.40 -12.39
CA ILE A 62 -11.17 -12.52 -12.81
C ILE A 62 -11.74 -13.12 -14.07
N ALA A 63 -12.94 -13.70 -13.99
CA ALA A 63 -13.57 -14.37 -15.12
C ALA A 63 -14.06 -13.37 -16.19
N SER A 64 -14.22 -13.85 -17.43
CA SER A 64 -14.88 -13.09 -18.50
C SER A 64 -16.27 -12.61 -18.08
N GLY A 65 -16.68 -11.42 -18.54
CA GLY A 65 -17.94 -10.78 -18.16
C GLY A 65 -17.97 -10.19 -16.74
N SER A 66 -16.82 -10.14 -16.05
CA SER A 66 -16.70 -9.47 -14.75
C SER A 66 -16.46 -7.97 -14.90
N GLN A 67 -17.03 -7.20 -13.98
CA GLN A 67 -16.89 -5.74 -13.90
C GLN A 67 -16.57 -5.35 -12.45
N LEU A 68 -15.36 -4.83 -12.23
CA LEU A 68 -14.96 -4.21 -10.97
C LEU A 68 -15.65 -2.86 -10.85
N TYR A 69 -16.11 -2.52 -9.64
CA TYR A 69 -16.71 -1.24 -9.35
C TYR A 69 -16.50 -0.87 -7.88
N VAL A 70 -16.61 0.42 -7.56
CA VAL A 70 -16.42 0.92 -6.21
C VAL A 70 -17.62 1.78 -5.80
N GLU A 71 -18.03 1.62 -4.55
CA GLU A 71 -19.07 2.42 -3.92
C GLU A 71 -18.48 3.18 -2.74
N PHE A 72 -18.78 4.47 -2.62
CA PHE A 72 -18.40 5.31 -1.48
C PHE A 72 -19.64 5.78 -0.73
N THR A 73 -19.55 5.80 0.60
CA THR A 73 -20.66 6.13 1.49
C THR A 73 -20.21 7.14 2.53
N GLN A 74 -20.95 8.26 2.61
CA GLN A 74 -20.78 9.24 3.68
C GLN A 74 -21.57 8.80 4.92
N PRO A 75 -21.19 9.25 6.13
CA PRO A 75 -21.91 8.87 7.34
C PRO A 75 -23.39 9.27 7.29
N GLY A 76 -24.28 8.33 7.58
CA GLY A 76 -25.73 8.56 7.60
C GLY A 76 -26.41 8.57 6.24
N SER A 77 -25.70 8.23 5.15
CA SER A 77 -26.28 8.18 3.80
C SER A 77 -26.26 6.76 3.20
N THR A 78 -27.05 6.56 2.14
CA THR A 78 -26.81 5.48 1.16
C THR A 78 -25.48 5.72 0.42
N PRO A 79 -24.96 4.75 -0.36
CA PRO A 79 -23.83 5.01 -1.25
C PRO A 79 -24.06 6.29 -2.06
N TRP A 80 -23.14 7.23 -1.90
CA TRP A 80 -23.21 8.56 -2.48
C TRP A 80 -22.72 8.56 -3.92
N VAL A 81 -21.61 7.87 -4.19
CA VAL A 81 -21.09 7.64 -5.54
C VAL A 81 -20.78 6.18 -5.77
N LYS A 82 -21.06 5.73 -6.99
CA LYS A 82 -20.77 4.40 -7.51
C LYS A 82 -20.21 4.56 -8.92
N PHE A 83 -19.10 3.91 -9.22
CA PHE A 83 -18.51 3.94 -10.55
C PHE A 83 -17.80 2.64 -10.87
N ASP A 84 -17.81 2.29 -12.15
CA ASP A 84 -17.12 1.13 -12.69
C ASP A 84 -15.64 1.44 -12.91
N CYS A 85 -14.79 0.42 -12.76
CA CYS A 85 -13.35 0.51 -12.97
C CYS A 85 -12.95 -0.33 -14.18
N LYS A 86 -11.88 0.03 -14.87
CA LYS A 86 -11.37 -0.79 -15.98
C LYS A 86 -11.09 -2.21 -15.47
N THR A 87 -11.65 -3.21 -16.13
CA THR A 87 -11.57 -4.62 -15.73
C THR A 87 -11.14 -5.45 -16.91
N GLU A 88 -10.17 -6.34 -16.69
CA GLU A 88 -9.70 -7.30 -17.68
C GLU A 88 -9.75 -8.71 -17.10
N GLU A 89 -10.07 -9.68 -17.96
CA GLU A 89 -9.99 -11.09 -17.60
C GLU A 89 -8.56 -11.40 -17.14
N THR A 90 -8.45 -12.01 -15.96
CA THR A 90 -7.15 -12.23 -15.32
C THR A 90 -7.09 -13.65 -14.82
N GLN A 91 -6.07 -14.40 -15.25
CA GLN A 91 -5.89 -15.78 -14.83
C GLN A 91 -5.47 -15.88 -13.36
N GLN A 92 -5.70 -17.05 -12.75
CA GLN A 92 -5.20 -17.37 -11.41
C GLN A 92 -3.66 -17.20 -11.37
N GLY A 93 -3.14 -16.62 -10.29
CA GLY A 93 -1.71 -16.33 -10.14
C GLY A 93 -1.22 -15.10 -10.90
N ARG A 94 -2.09 -14.41 -11.65
CA ARG A 94 -1.85 -13.07 -12.20
C ARG A 94 -2.62 -12.03 -11.39
N TRP A 95 -2.34 -10.75 -11.64
CA TRP A 95 -3.06 -9.65 -11.03
C TRP A 95 -3.39 -8.57 -12.06
N TRP A 96 -4.45 -7.82 -11.78
CA TRP A 96 -4.89 -6.67 -12.57
C TRP A 96 -4.81 -5.41 -11.71
N LYS A 97 -4.16 -4.35 -12.21
CA LYS A 97 -4.16 -3.02 -11.59
C LYS A 97 -5.17 -2.15 -12.30
N THR A 98 -6.01 -1.46 -11.53
CA THR A 98 -6.97 -0.49 -12.07
C THR A 98 -6.99 0.78 -11.25
N GLU A 99 -7.42 1.86 -11.89
CA GLU A 99 -7.65 3.17 -11.31
C GLU A 99 -8.96 3.72 -11.87
N CYS A 100 -9.75 4.35 -10.99
CA CYS A 100 -11.08 4.84 -11.32
C CYS A 100 -11.51 5.95 -10.35
N GLY A 101 -12.54 6.71 -10.75
CA GLY A 101 -13.05 7.85 -10.01
C GLY A 101 -12.36 9.16 -10.42
N GLY A 102 -12.28 10.11 -9.49
CA GLY A 102 -11.68 11.41 -9.79
C GLY A 102 -12.46 12.17 -10.87
N ARG A 103 -11.78 12.55 -11.96
CA ARG A 103 -12.38 13.32 -13.07
C ARG A 103 -13.55 12.62 -13.77
N ASP A 104 -13.64 11.29 -13.67
CA ASP A 104 -14.73 10.53 -14.29
C ASP A 104 -16.05 10.66 -13.51
N ILE A 105 -16.01 11.24 -12.29
CA ILE A 105 -17.19 11.49 -11.47
C ILE A 105 -17.73 12.89 -11.80
N PRO A 106 -19.01 13.01 -12.20
CA PRO A 106 -19.66 14.29 -12.46
C PRO A 106 -19.57 15.27 -11.28
N GLU A 107 -19.47 16.56 -11.59
CA GLU A 107 -19.30 17.63 -10.59
C GLU A 107 -20.50 17.75 -9.63
N ASP A 108 -21.72 17.46 -10.07
CA ASP A 108 -22.91 17.44 -9.21
C ASP A 108 -22.87 16.36 -8.11
N LYS A 109 -21.95 15.39 -8.27
CA LYS A 109 -21.61 14.38 -7.28
C LYS A 109 -20.37 14.75 -6.48
N SER A 110 -19.94 16.00 -6.45
CA SER A 110 -18.88 16.47 -5.59
C SER A 110 -19.39 16.84 -4.19
N THR A 111 -18.48 16.94 -3.22
CA THR A 111 -18.82 17.27 -1.83
C THR A 111 -17.77 18.16 -1.19
N THR A 112 -18.16 18.88 -0.15
CA THR A 112 -17.26 19.62 0.75
C THR A 112 -17.06 18.91 2.09
N TYR A 113 -17.67 17.73 2.26
CA TYR A 113 -17.57 16.93 3.47
C TYR A 113 -16.12 16.54 3.78
N THR A 114 -15.76 16.65 5.06
CA THR A 114 -14.49 16.16 5.62
C THR A 114 -14.78 15.26 6.81
N GLY A 115 -13.95 14.25 7.03
CA GLY A 115 -14.16 13.23 8.06
C GLY A 115 -14.12 11.82 7.49
N PRO A 116 -14.67 10.82 8.21
CA PRO A 116 -14.66 9.44 7.78
C PRO A 116 -15.57 9.20 6.57
N VAL A 117 -15.06 8.50 5.56
CA VAL A 117 -15.83 8.04 4.39
C VAL A 117 -15.56 6.55 4.20
N SER A 118 -16.62 5.76 4.13
CA SER A 118 -16.51 4.31 3.89
C SER A 118 -16.52 4.01 2.39
N PHE A 119 -15.89 2.91 1.99
CA PHE A 119 -15.95 2.43 0.62
C PHE A 119 -15.97 0.89 0.55
N ALA A 120 -16.46 0.37 -0.57
CA ALA A 120 -16.44 -1.04 -0.88
C ALA A 120 -15.94 -1.25 -2.32
N ILE A 121 -14.93 -2.09 -2.49
CA ILE A 121 -14.48 -2.60 -3.79
C ILE A 121 -15.25 -3.89 -4.05
N LYS A 122 -15.98 -3.92 -5.16
CA LYS A 122 -16.89 -5.02 -5.51
C LYS A 122 -16.66 -5.46 -6.95
N MET A 123 -17.16 -6.65 -7.27
CA MET A 123 -17.10 -7.23 -8.59
C MET A 123 -18.44 -7.90 -8.91
N ARG A 124 -19.06 -7.49 -10.01
CA ARG A 124 -20.22 -8.18 -10.56
C ARG A 124 -19.83 -9.00 -11.78
N ASN A 125 -20.49 -10.14 -12.01
CA ASN A 125 -20.34 -10.92 -13.25
C ASN A 125 -21.72 -11.12 -13.86
N GLU A 126 -21.92 -10.57 -15.05
CA GLU A 126 -23.22 -10.58 -15.72
C GLU A 126 -23.51 -11.92 -16.40
N LEU A 127 -22.47 -12.67 -16.79
CA LEU A 127 -22.61 -13.99 -17.43
C LEU A 127 -22.94 -15.08 -16.41
N ALA A 128 -22.28 -15.06 -15.26
CA ALA A 128 -22.45 -16.04 -14.20
C ALA A 128 -23.56 -15.65 -13.20
N GLY A 129 -24.04 -14.41 -13.24
CA GLY A 129 -25.04 -13.90 -12.31
C GLY A 129 -24.52 -13.86 -10.87
N GLY A 130 -23.72 -12.86 -10.53
CA GLY A 130 -23.21 -12.68 -9.17
C GLY A 130 -22.67 -11.28 -8.88
N ASP A 131 -22.62 -10.94 -7.60
CA ASP A 131 -22.03 -9.70 -7.07
C ASP A 131 -21.28 -10.03 -5.78
N ALA A 132 -19.97 -9.78 -5.77
CA ALA A 132 -19.07 -10.09 -4.68
C ALA A 132 -18.44 -8.81 -4.13
N THR A 133 -18.37 -8.71 -2.80
CA THR A 133 -17.56 -7.67 -2.15
C THR A 133 -16.17 -8.21 -1.91
N LEU A 134 -15.16 -7.58 -2.51
CA LEU A 134 -13.77 -8.03 -2.43
C LEU A 134 -13.02 -7.35 -1.28
N PHE A 135 -13.38 -6.12 -0.95
CA PHE A 135 -12.75 -5.35 0.12
C PHE A 135 -13.67 -4.23 0.60
N THR A 136 -13.63 -3.94 1.90
CA THR A 136 -14.27 -2.77 2.50
C THR A 136 -13.25 -1.99 3.30
N GLY A 137 -13.39 -0.67 3.29
CA GLY A 137 -12.50 0.20 4.03
C GLY A 137 -13.16 1.52 4.42
N ARG A 138 -12.44 2.27 5.24
CA ARG A 138 -12.79 3.62 5.68
C ARG A 138 -11.55 4.50 5.57
N MET A 139 -11.71 5.63 4.89
CA MET A 139 -10.70 6.68 4.79
C MET A 139 -11.10 7.89 5.63
N LYS A 140 -10.13 8.74 5.98
CA LYS A 140 -10.37 10.01 6.65
C LYS A 140 -9.96 11.15 5.73
N VAL A 141 -10.91 11.98 5.34
CA VAL A 141 -10.69 13.12 4.45
C VAL A 141 -10.44 14.37 5.28
N GLY A 142 -9.30 15.00 5.06
CA GLY A 142 -8.95 16.33 5.57
C GLY A 142 -9.02 17.39 4.49
N LYS A 143 -8.84 18.65 4.89
CA LYS A 143 -8.69 19.76 3.96
C LYS A 143 -7.71 20.80 4.50
N VAL A 144 -6.99 21.44 3.59
CA VAL A 144 -6.09 22.56 3.86
C VAL A 144 -6.37 23.68 2.87
N HIS A 145 -5.96 24.90 3.19
CA HIS A 145 -6.13 26.02 2.26
C HIS A 145 -5.24 25.80 1.02
N SER A 146 -5.77 26.17 -0.15
CA SER A 146 -4.98 26.26 -1.38
C SER A 146 -3.93 27.37 -1.29
N ASN A 147 -3.03 27.42 -2.27
CA ASN A 147 -2.12 28.56 -2.43
C ASN A 147 -2.78 29.79 -3.10
N GLU A 148 -4.08 29.75 -3.38
CA GLU A 148 -4.79 30.91 -3.91
C GLU A 148 -5.01 31.97 -2.82
N SER A 149 -5.03 33.24 -3.23
CA SER A 149 -5.15 34.38 -2.32
C SER A 149 -6.27 35.34 -2.72
N GLY A 150 -6.68 36.18 -1.77
CA GLY A 150 -7.70 37.21 -1.94
C GLY A 150 -9.11 36.80 -1.49
N PRO A 151 -10.09 37.72 -1.58
CA PRO A 151 -11.42 37.53 -0.97
C PRO A 151 -12.22 36.33 -1.51
N LYS A 152 -11.93 35.90 -2.75
CA LYS A 152 -12.57 34.74 -3.38
C LYS A 152 -11.90 33.40 -3.06
N ALA A 153 -10.73 33.42 -2.41
CA ALA A 153 -9.98 32.21 -2.08
C ALA A 153 -10.40 31.58 -0.74
N VAL A 154 -11.20 32.27 0.08
CA VAL A 154 -11.55 31.87 1.46
C VAL A 154 -12.14 30.45 1.55
N ASN A 155 -12.85 29.99 0.52
CA ASN A 155 -13.44 28.65 0.47
C ASN A 155 -12.76 27.71 -0.54
N LYS A 156 -11.55 28.06 -0.99
CA LYS A 156 -10.74 27.25 -1.90
C LYS A 156 -9.82 26.34 -1.10
N PHE A 157 -10.42 25.27 -0.59
CA PHE A 157 -9.73 24.22 0.13
C PHE A 157 -9.31 23.10 -0.81
N VAL A 158 -8.12 22.56 -0.56
CA VAL A 158 -7.60 21.35 -1.18
C VAL A 158 -7.84 20.19 -0.24
N TYR A 159 -8.45 19.14 -0.76
CA TYR A 159 -8.82 17.96 0.02
C TYR A 159 -7.77 16.87 -0.14
N TYR A 160 -7.55 16.09 0.92
CA TYR A 160 -6.61 14.99 0.95
C TYR A 160 -7.13 13.86 1.84
N VAL A 161 -6.61 12.66 1.63
CA VAL A 161 -6.84 11.51 2.51
C VAL A 161 -5.65 11.39 3.46
N ASP A 162 -5.93 11.27 4.76
CA ASP A 162 -4.93 11.03 5.78
C ASP A 162 -4.42 9.58 5.70
N HIS A 163 -3.11 9.44 5.47
CA HIS A 163 -2.42 8.16 5.30
C HIS A 163 -1.39 7.89 6.39
N ASP A 164 -1.44 8.59 7.53
CA ASP A 164 -0.44 8.46 8.61
C ASP A 164 -0.31 7.01 9.12
N TRP A 165 -1.38 6.21 9.03
CA TRP A 165 -1.38 4.78 9.39
C TRP A 165 -0.33 3.95 8.63
N ASN A 166 0.08 4.40 7.44
CA ASN A 166 1.07 3.73 6.62
C ASN A 166 2.51 3.90 7.12
N LEU A 167 2.82 5.02 7.80
CA LEU A 167 4.19 5.41 8.16
C LEU A 167 4.97 4.33 8.93
N PRO A 168 4.41 3.67 9.97
CA PRO A 168 5.15 2.66 10.71
C PRO A 168 5.20 1.29 10.01
N ILE A 169 4.57 1.13 8.85
CA ILE A 169 4.46 -0.15 8.12
C ILE A 169 5.45 -0.15 6.95
N GLY A 170 6.31 -1.15 6.92
CA GLY A 170 7.28 -1.39 5.87
C GLY A 170 7.09 -2.75 5.23
N TYR A 171 7.78 -2.93 4.12
CA TYR A 171 7.75 -4.14 3.32
C TYR A 171 9.16 -4.52 2.91
N VAL A 172 9.53 -5.79 3.10
CA VAL A 172 10.76 -6.36 2.52
C VAL A 172 10.35 -7.44 1.55
N PHE A 173 10.92 -7.42 0.35
CA PHE A 173 10.55 -8.38 -0.68
C PHE A 173 11.65 -8.56 -1.72
N LEU A 174 11.49 -9.63 -2.49
CA LEU A 174 12.36 -9.98 -3.59
C LEU A 174 11.64 -9.73 -4.90
N THR A 175 12.32 -9.10 -5.85
CA THR A 175 11.85 -8.97 -7.24
C THR A 175 12.69 -9.85 -8.16
N PRO A 176 12.08 -10.42 -9.22
CA PRO A 176 12.85 -11.11 -10.24
C PRO A 176 13.86 -10.15 -10.88
N ASP A 177 15.03 -10.67 -11.25
CA ASP A 177 15.90 -9.96 -12.17
C ASP A 177 15.30 -10.01 -13.59
N ASP A 178 15.48 -8.95 -14.37
CA ASP A 178 14.87 -8.83 -15.71
C ASP A 178 15.29 -9.95 -16.66
N THR A 179 16.50 -10.47 -16.51
CA THR A 179 17.05 -11.51 -17.39
C THR A 179 17.00 -12.90 -16.77
N ARG A 180 17.33 -13.01 -15.49
CA ARG A 180 17.46 -14.29 -14.78
C ARG A 180 16.23 -14.67 -13.95
N GLY A 181 15.27 -13.77 -13.83
CA GLY A 181 14.04 -13.99 -13.10
C GLY A 181 14.28 -14.28 -11.62
N MET A 182 13.46 -15.17 -11.05
CA MET A 182 13.55 -15.60 -9.65
C MET A 182 14.74 -16.53 -9.36
N LYS A 183 15.61 -16.85 -10.34
CA LYS A 183 16.88 -17.53 -10.03
C LYS A 183 17.93 -16.57 -9.49
N TYR A 184 17.70 -15.26 -9.61
CA TYR A 184 18.63 -14.20 -9.24
C TYR A 184 17.91 -12.98 -8.64
N PRO A 185 17.03 -13.16 -7.63
CA PRO A 185 16.16 -12.07 -7.19
C PRO A 185 16.89 -10.97 -6.42
N ARG A 186 16.46 -9.73 -6.62
CA ARG A 186 17.01 -8.53 -5.97
C ARG A 186 16.23 -8.16 -4.73
N LEU A 187 16.95 -7.72 -3.69
CA LEU A 187 16.36 -7.21 -2.46
C LEU A 187 15.76 -5.82 -2.68
N ASN A 188 14.50 -5.67 -2.23
CA ASN A 188 13.81 -4.39 -2.16
C ASN A 188 13.23 -4.18 -0.77
N VAL A 189 13.25 -2.92 -0.33
CA VAL A 189 12.63 -2.45 0.90
C VAL A 189 11.70 -1.31 0.53
N ALA A 190 10.43 -1.36 0.93
CA ALA A 190 9.49 -0.27 0.73
C ALA A 190 8.89 0.20 2.06
N PHE A 191 8.69 1.50 2.20
CA PHE A 191 8.14 2.13 3.41
C PHE A 191 7.55 3.48 3.04
N TRP A 192 6.82 4.10 3.96
CA TRP A 192 6.20 5.39 3.73
C TRP A 192 6.96 6.54 4.38
N VAL A 193 6.92 7.69 3.71
CA VAL A 193 7.33 8.99 4.22
C VAL A 193 6.21 10.00 4.03
N ARG A 194 6.19 11.02 4.87
CA ARG A 194 5.33 12.19 4.68
C ARG A 194 6.15 13.33 4.06
N GLY A 195 5.76 13.76 2.86
CA GLY A 195 6.48 14.76 2.07
C GLY A 195 7.13 14.20 0.81
N GLU A 196 8.12 14.93 0.30
CA GLU A 196 8.82 14.63 -0.95
C GLU A 196 9.90 13.54 -0.76
N ALA A 197 9.83 12.46 -1.54
CA ALA A 197 10.76 11.35 -1.48
C ALA A 197 12.06 11.62 -2.26
N VAL A 198 12.88 12.54 -1.75
CA VAL A 198 14.13 13.00 -2.40
C VAL A 198 15.35 12.81 -1.51
N ASN A 199 16.57 12.77 -2.09
CA ASN A 199 17.84 12.70 -1.35
C ASN A 199 17.92 11.54 -0.34
N MET A 200 17.47 10.37 -0.78
CA MET A 200 17.41 9.16 0.03
C MET A 200 18.61 8.25 -0.25
N GLN A 201 19.28 7.82 0.81
CA GLN A 201 20.47 6.96 0.74
C GLN A 201 20.20 5.71 1.58
N PRO A 202 19.94 4.57 0.92
CA PRO A 202 19.72 3.30 1.60
C PRO A 202 21.04 2.64 2.00
N HIS A 203 21.05 2.03 3.18
CA HIS A 203 22.18 1.28 3.73
C HIS A 203 21.68 -0.04 4.32
N LEU A 204 22.41 -1.13 4.13
CA LEU A 204 22.07 -2.43 4.69
C LEU A 204 23.16 -2.90 5.66
N PHE A 205 22.77 -3.32 6.86
CA PHE A 205 23.67 -3.81 7.88
C PHE A 205 23.39 -5.27 8.20
N TYR A 206 24.45 -6.03 8.41
CA TYR A 206 24.46 -7.40 8.91
C TYR A 206 25.55 -7.55 9.95
N GLN A 207 25.23 -8.08 11.13
CA GLN A 207 26.16 -8.24 12.26
C GLN A 207 26.91 -6.92 12.61
N GLY A 208 26.20 -5.79 12.54
CA GLY A 208 26.74 -4.46 12.84
C GLY A 208 27.66 -3.87 11.77
N LYS A 209 27.87 -4.55 10.63
CA LYS A 209 28.66 -4.06 9.50
C LYS A 209 27.77 -3.75 8.32
N GLU A 210 28.08 -2.68 7.60
CA GLU A 210 27.42 -2.39 6.34
C GLU A 210 27.83 -3.42 5.28
N VAL A 211 26.85 -3.93 4.54
CA VAL A 211 27.01 -4.97 3.50
C VAL A 211 26.36 -4.53 2.20
N GLY A 212 26.67 -5.23 1.11
CA GLY A 212 26.13 -4.91 -0.22
C GLY A 212 26.80 -3.72 -0.90
N LYS A 213 27.88 -3.17 -0.34
CA LYS A 213 28.76 -2.22 -1.04
C LYS A 213 29.75 -2.98 -1.91
N MET A 214 29.92 -2.53 -3.14
CA MET A 214 30.93 -3.04 -4.06
C MET A 214 31.77 -1.87 -4.59
N PHE A 215 33.06 -2.13 -4.78
CA PHE A 215 33.99 -1.13 -5.29
C PHE A 215 34.72 -1.66 -6.53
N TYR A 216 34.83 -0.81 -7.55
CA TYR A 216 35.63 -1.09 -8.73
C TYR A 216 36.51 0.13 -9.02
N GLN A 217 37.83 -0.08 -9.09
CA GLN A 217 38.82 1.00 -9.30
C GLN A 217 38.70 2.18 -8.32
N GLY A 218 38.24 1.93 -7.09
CA GLY A 218 38.08 2.95 -6.04
C GLY A 218 36.72 3.66 -6.03
N GLU A 219 35.85 3.38 -6.99
CA GLU A 219 34.49 3.91 -7.05
C GLU A 219 33.46 2.89 -6.55
N GLU A 220 32.46 3.34 -5.79
CA GLU A 220 31.36 2.49 -5.38
C GLU A 220 30.44 2.22 -6.58
N ILE A 221 30.24 0.94 -6.89
CA ILE A 221 29.37 0.48 -7.96
C ILE A 221 28.16 -0.26 -7.39
N GLY A 222 27.04 -0.23 -8.11
CA GLY A 222 25.80 -0.84 -7.63
C GLY A 222 25.31 -0.21 -6.33
N LYS A 223 25.52 1.11 -6.18
CA LYS A 223 25.00 1.88 -5.05
C LYS A 223 23.49 1.71 -4.96
N GLY A 224 22.99 1.47 -3.74
CA GLY A 224 21.55 1.43 -3.51
C GLY A 224 20.89 2.78 -3.81
N SER A 225 19.67 2.73 -4.33
CA SER A 225 18.87 3.91 -4.64
C SER A 225 17.46 3.74 -4.10
N CYS A 226 16.77 4.86 -3.93
CA CYS A 226 15.36 4.88 -3.56
C CYS A 226 14.61 5.81 -4.51
N GLU A 227 13.36 5.46 -4.80
CA GLU A 227 12.43 6.27 -5.59
C GLU A 227 11.01 6.17 -5.04
N ALA A 228 10.15 7.12 -5.41
CA ALA A 228 8.73 7.04 -5.08
C ALA A 228 8.04 5.96 -5.94
N GLU A 229 7.52 4.91 -5.31
CA GLU A 229 6.68 3.89 -5.95
C GLU A 229 5.23 4.39 -6.07
N VAL A 230 4.75 5.09 -5.04
CA VAL A 230 3.39 5.62 -4.93
C VAL A 230 3.45 7.01 -4.33
N GLU A 231 2.70 7.95 -4.87
CA GLU A 231 2.55 9.29 -4.32
C GLU A 231 1.07 9.61 -4.11
N ASN A 232 0.68 9.78 -2.85
CA ASN A 232 -0.62 10.28 -2.44
C ASN A 232 -0.44 11.76 -2.10
N GLY A 233 -0.51 12.60 -3.12
CA GLY A 233 -0.47 14.05 -3.00
C GLY A 233 -1.84 14.68 -3.22
N THR A 234 -1.89 16.00 -3.06
CA THR A 234 -3.03 16.80 -3.45
C THR A 234 -3.07 17.03 -4.95
N THR A 235 -4.27 17.24 -5.49
CA THR A 235 -4.48 17.55 -6.92
C THR A 235 -4.30 19.01 -7.27
N HIS A 236 -4.25 19.88 -6.26
CA HIS A 236 -4.02 21.32 -6.36
C HIS A 236 -2.90 21.71 -5.39
N PHE A 237 -2.24 22.84 -5.68
CA PHE A 237 -1.23 23.39 -4.78
C PHE A 237 -1.85 23.86 -3.47
N VAL A 238 -1.23 23.47 -2.38
CA VAL A 238 -1.59 23.89 -1.02
C VAL A 238 -0.77 25.10 -0.60
N ASP A 239 -1.27 25.83 0.40
CA ASP A 239 -0.55 26.95 1.00
C ASP A 239 0.87 26.56 1.44
N ASP A 240 1.80 27.51 1.37
CA ASP A 240 3.20 27.20 1.59
C ASP A 240 3.54 26.76 3.01
N SER A 241 2.75 27.22 3.97
CA SER A 241 2.88 26.90 5.39
C SER A 241 2.44 25.47 5.75
N VAL A 242 1.75 24.76 4.84
CA VAL A 242 1.22 23.41 5.12
C VAL A 242 2.37 22.43 5.28
N PRO A 243 2.54 21.80 6.46
CA PRO A 243 3.61 20.84 6.70
C PRO A 243 3.55 19.67 5.72
N GLN A 244 4.68 19.39 5.07
CA GLN A 244 4.83 18.32 4.08
C GLN A 244 3.78 18.33 2.96
N LYS A 245 3.16 19.49 2.70
CA LYS A 245 2.18 19.73 1.63
C LYS A 245 1.01 18.73 1.58
N ALA A 246 0.67 18.11 2.72
CA ALA A 246 -0.31 17.01 2.78
C ALA A 246 -0.04 15.89 1.75
N LYS A 247 1.24 15.51 1.63
CA LYS A 247 1.72 14.46 0.72
C LYS A 247 2.25 13.26 1.52
N TRP A 248 1.94 12.06 1.05
CA TRP A 248 2.53 10.81 1.52
C TRP A 248 3.10 10.06 0.32
N ALA A 249 4.31 9.53 0.46
CA ALA A 249 4.96 8.77 -0.59
C ALA A 249 5.38 7.40 -0.06
N ARG A 250 5.03 6.34 -0.78
CA ARG A 250 5.65 5.04 -0.58
C ARG A 250 6.94 5.01 -1.38
N VAL A 251 8.04 4.92 -0.66
CA VAL A 251 9.37 4.81 -1.22
C VAL A 251 9.67 3.33 -1.42
N ILE A 252 10.27 2.99 -2.56
CA ILE A 252 10.93 1.71 -2.77
C ILE A 252 12.44 1.97 -2.88
N CYS A 253 13.22 1.20 -2.12
CA CYS A 253 14.66 1.21 -2.17
C CYS A 253 15.15 -0.14 -2.70
N SER A 254 16.00 -0.09 -3.72
CA SER A 254 16.62 -1.26 -4.32
C SER A 254 18.11 -1.28 -3.99
N LEU A 255 18.62 -2.44 -3.60
CA LEU A 255 20.04 -2.67 -3.37
C LEU A 255 20.57 -3.61 -4.46
N PRO A 256 21.02 -3.08 -5.62
CA PRO A 256 21.30 -3.92 -6.79
C PRO A 256 22.48 -4.87 -6.57
N SER A 257 23.32 -4.60 -5.58
CA SER A 257 24.45 -5.44 -5.15
C SER A 257 24.08 -6.49 -4.09
N VAL A 258 22.78 -6.63 -3.76
CA VAL A 258 22.26 -7.58 -2.76
C VAL A 258 21.21 -8.49 -3.39
N LEU A 259 21.46 -9.79 -3.30
CA LEU A 259 20.58 -10.85 -3.82
C LEU A 259 19.91 -11.63 -2.70
N GLY A 260 18.68 -12.09 -2.95
CA GLY A 260 18.06 -13.11 -2.10
C GLY A 260 18.84 -14.42 -2.14
N TRP A 261 19.14 -14.90 -3.35
CA TRP A 261 19.94 -16.09 -3.64
C TRP A 261 20.52 -16.00 -5.05
N ASP A 262 21.46 -16.89 -5.37
CA ASP A 262 21.92 -17.13 -6.73
C ASP A 262 21.77 -18.63 -7.08
N LYS A 263 20.86 -18.93 -8.00
CA LYS A 263 20.56 -20.28 -8.52
C LYS A 263 20.82 -20.36 -10.02
N THR A 264 21.65 -19.46 -10.56
CA THR A 264 21.94 -19.40 -12.00
C THR A 264 23.02 -20.40 -12.42
N GLY A 265 23.99 -20.66 -11.53
CA GLY A 265 25.19 -21.43 -11.86
C GLY A 265 26.21 -20.64 -12.69
N GLU A 266 26.00 -19.33 -12.86
CA GLU A 266 26.93 -18.44 -13.56
C GLU A 266 28.13 -18.09 -12.66
N ALA A 267 29.30 -17.89 -13.27
CA ALA A 267 30.44 -17.34 -12.55
C ALA A 267 30.18 -15.87 -12.17
N PRO A 268 30.80 -15.36 -11.09
CA PRO A 268 30.71 -13.93 -10.74
C PRO A 268 31.07 -13.04 -11.92
N GLY A 269 30.32 -11.94 -12.08
CA GLY A 269 30.58 -10.96 -13.14
C GLY A 269 31.92 -10.23 -12.95
N MET A 270 32.23 -9.32 -13.89
CA MET A 270 33.49 -8.57 -13.89
C MET A 270 33.75 -7.74 -12.62
N PHE A 271 32.72 -7.49 -11.82
CA PHE A 271 32.75 -6.73 -10.59
C PHE A 271 32.87 -7.59 -9.32
N GLY A 272 33.02 -8.90 -9.47
CA GLY A 272 33.05 -9.85 -8.36
C GLY A 272 31.66 -10.34 -7.94
N PRO A 273 31.60 -11.16 -6.86
CA PRO A 273 30.34 -11.70 -6.37
C PRO A 273 29.51 -10.64 -5.65
N LEU A 274 28.19 -10.67 -5.88
CA LEU A 274 27.23 -9.86 -5.13
C LEU A 274 27.07 -10.41 -3.70
N TYR A 275 26.54 -9.58 -2.79
CA TYR A 275 26.20 -10.05 -1.45
C TYR A 275 24.92 -10.89 -1.51
N VAL A 276 24.95 -12.11 -0.97
CA VAL A 276 23.83 -13.07 -1.05
C VAL A 276 23.25 -13.34 0.34
N LEU A 277 21.96 -13.03 0.53
CA LEU A 277 21.25 -13.20 1.81
C LEU A 277 21.20 -14.67 2.24
N SER A 278 20.88 -15.59 1.32
CA SER A 278 20.78 -17.03 1.65
C SER A 278 22.08 -17.66 2.11
N ALA A 279 23.22 -17.12 1.71
CA ALA A 279 24.55 -17.55 2.16
C ALA A 279 24.94 -16.95 3.52
N ASN A 280 24.21 -15.94 3.99
CA ASN A 280 24.48 -15.19 5.22
C ASN A 280 23.19 -15.08 6.04
N PRO A 281 22.61 -16.19 6.52
CA PRO A 281 21.36 -16.15 7.27
C PRO A 281 21.51 -15.37 8.60
N GLY A 282 20.43 -14.76 9.06
CA GLY A 282 20.37 -14.02 10.32
C GLY A 282 19.62 -12.70 10.20
N ASP A 283 19.86 -11.83 11.18
CA ASP A 283 19.16 -10.55 11.30
C ASP A 283 19.88 -9.43 10.54
N TYR A 284 19.08 -8.67 9.81
CA TYR A 284 19.50 -7.53 9.00
C TYR A 284 18.82 -6.25 9.51
N GLU A 285 19.51 -5.14 9.32
CA GLU A 285 18.97 -3.81 9.59
C GLU A 285 19.18 -2.92 8.36
N PHE A 286 18.08 -2.52 7.74
CA PHE A 286 18.07 -1.48 6.73
C PHE A 286 18.00 -0.12 7.41
N LYS A 287 18.84 0.83 6.98
CA LYS A 287 18.83 2.22 7.43
C LYS A 287 18.71 3.15 6.25
N LEU A 288 17.95 4.23 6.44
CA LEU A 288 17.79 5.28 5.45
C LEU A 288 18.35 6.59 5.98
N LEU A 289 19.28 7.19 5.24
CA LEU A 289 19.52 8.62 5.36
C LEU A 289 18.59 9.35 4.41
N TRP A 290 17.82 10.31 4.93
CA TRP A 290 17.01 11.23 4.15
C TRP A 290 17.54 12.63 4.41
N ASN A 291 17.91 13.36 3.36
CA ASN A 291 18.60 14.65 3.47
C ASN A 291 19.83 14.59 4.40
N ASN A 292 20.62 13.51 4.30
CA ASN A 292 21.81 13.24 5.14
C ASN A 292 21.56 13.02 6.64
N HIS A 293 20.31 12.85 7.08
CA HIS A 293 20.00 12.45 8.46
C HIS A 293 19.34 11.08 8.50
N LEU A 294 19.63 10.28 9.53
CA LEU A 294 18.98 8.99 9.73
C LEU A 294 17.48 9.19 9.96
N ALA A 295 16.67 8.65 9.04
CA ALA A 295 15.22 8.85 9.03
C ALA A 295 14.44 7.55 9.26
N ARG A 296 15.00 6.40 8.91
CA ARG A 296 14.37 5.08 9.06
C ARG A 296 15.36 4.03 9.55
N SER A 297 14.88 3.13 10.40
CA SER A 297 15.50 1.83 10.65
C SER A 297 14.44 0.73 10.51
N ILE A 298 14.78 -0.34 9.79
CA ILE A 298 13.88 -1.44 9.48
C ILE A 298 14.64 -2.74 9.70
N LYS A 299 14.14 -3.60 10.58
CA LYS A 299 14.76 -4.89 10.89
C LYS A 299 13.99 -6.02 10.23
N PHE A 300 14.71 -6.98 9.68
CA PHE A 300 14.15 -8.18 9.06
C PHE A 300 15.15 -9.34 9.16
N THR A 301 14.66 -10.56 8.98
CA THR A 301 15.48 -11.77 9.05
C THR A 301 15.56 -12.41 7.67
N ALA A 302 16.72 -12.96 7.33
CA ALA A 302 16.89 -13.81 6.16
C ALA A 302 17.34 -15.22 6.58
N GLY A 303 16.84 -16.23 5.89
CA GLY A 303 17.22 -17.63 6.03
C GLY A 303 17.81 -18.19 4.73
N PRO A 304 18.03 -19.51 4.67
CA PRO A 304 18.58 -20.19 3.49
C PRO A 304 17.77 -20.01 2.20
N ASP A 305 16.48 -19.69 2.33
CA ASP A 305 15.56 -19.46 1.21
C ASP A 305 15.35 -17.97 0.89
N GLY A 306 16.16 -17.06 1.46
CA GLY A 306 16.01 -15.61 1.30
C GLY A 306 15.31 -14.94 2.47
N ILE A 307 14.42 -13.98 2.23
CA ILE A 307 13.73 -13.23 3.29
C ILE A 307 12.78 -14.16 4.05
N SER A 308 12.85 -14.16 5.38
CA SER A 308 11.95 -14.93 6.24
C SER A 308 10.61 -14.21 6.44
N ASP A 309 9.50 -14.93 6.30
CA ASP A 309 8.17 -14.42 6.65
C ASP A 309 7.98 -14.47 8.17
N ASN A 310 7.51 -13.38 8.76
CA ASN A 310 7.15 -13.29 10.18
C ASN A 310 5.68 -13.64 10.45
N GLY A 311 4.94 -14.04 9.41
CA GLY A 311 3.55 -14.47 9.47
C GLY A 311 2.54 -13.32 9.48
N ILE A 312 2.97 -12.06 9.59
CA ILE A 312 2.05 -10.90 9.63
C ILE A 312 1.31 -10.76 8.30
N ALA A 313 2.01 -10.88 7.16
CA ALA A 313 1.40 -10.76 5.85
C ALA A 313 0.35 -11.86 5.61
N ALA A 314 0.68 -13.11 5.96
CA ALA A 314 -0.21 -14.26 5.84
C ALA A 314 -1.44 -14.13 6.76
N ALA A 315 -1.24 -13.81 8.05
CA ALA A 315 -2.33 -13.63 9.02
C ALA A 315 -3.34 -12.56 8.60
N ASN A 316 -2.86 -11.53 7.88
CA ASN A 316 -3.69 -10.42 7.42
C ASN A 316 -4.16 -10.55 5.98
N LYS A 317 -3.88 -11.67 5.31
CA LYS A 317 -4.22 -11.91 3.89
C LYS A 317 -3.83 -10.72 3.02
N LEU A 318 -2.56 -10.31 3.10
CA LEU A 318 -2.06 -9.11 2.42
C LEU A 318 -2.34 -9.13 0.91
N GLY A 319 -2.27 -10.32 0.29
CA GLY A 319 -2.52 -10.49 -1.14
C GLY A 319 -1.33 -10.09 -2.03
N SER A 320 -0.15 -9.87 -1.45
CA SER A 320 1.11 -9.71 -2.18
C SER A 320 2.18 -10.63 -1.58
N ASN A 321 3.33 -10.75 -2.25
CA ASN A 321 4.48 -11.51 -1.78
C ASN A 321 5.40 -10.71 -0.84
N ARG A 322 4.91 -9.60 -0.28
CA ARG A 322 5.68 -8.72 0.58
C ARG A 322 5.64 -9.18 2.04
N VAL A 323 6.79 -9.17 2.71
CA VAL A 323 6.86 -9.40 4.16
C VAL A 323 6.63 -8.07 4.86
N ILE A 324 5.62 -8.00 5.72
CA ILE A 324 5.33 -6.79 6.51
C ILE A 324 6.32 -6.70 7.66
N VAL A 325 6.98 -5.55 7.81
CA VAL A 325 7.92 -5.29 8.90
C VAL A 325 7.60 -3.96 9.58
N PRO A 326 7.80 -3.84 10.90
CA PRO A 326 7.76 -2.54 11.58
C PRO A 326 8.88 -1.62 11.10
N VAL A 327 8.54 -0.35 10.94
CA VAL A 327 9.47 0.72 10.59
C VAL A 327 9.67 1.60 11.82
N GLN A 328 10.92 1.76 12.24
CA GLN A 328 11.28 2.79 13.21
C GLN A 328 11.48 4.11 12.46
N ILE A 329 10.66 5.10 12.81
CA ILE A 329 10.73 6.46 12.26
C ILE A 329 11.64 7.28 13.18
N ILE A 330 12.69 7.86 12.61
CA ILE A 330 13.75 8.56 13.35
C ILE A 330 13.81 10.01 12.85
N GLY A 331 14.02 10.95 13.77
CA GLY A 331 14.04 12.37 13.46
C GLY A 331 12.65 12.99 13.28
N ASP A 332 12.60 14.14 12.61
CA ASP A 332 11.44 15.04 12.51
C ASP A 332 11.03 15.35 11.06
N GLN A 333 11.64 14.68 10.07
CA GLN A 333 11.44 15.00 8.65
C GLN A 333 10.01 14.74 8.17
N ASP A 334 9.28 13.80 8.77
CA ASP A 334 7.86 13.58 8.48
C ASP A 334 6.92 14.65 9.07
N GLY A 335 7.45 15.55 9.90
CA GLY A 335 6.65 16.49 10.68
C GLY A 335 5.78 15.81 11.75
N GLN A 336 4.69 16.47 12.14
CA GLN A 336 3.73 15.94 13.11
C GLN A 336 2.78 14.95 12.43
N TRP A 337 2.69 13.73 12.95
CA TRP A 337 1.85 12.65 12.43
C TRP A 337 1.24 11.81 13.56
N ASP A 338 0.13 11.12 13.27
CA ASP A 338 -0.55 10.27 14.25
C ASP A 338 0.12 8.90 14.40
N ARG A 339 0.94 8.77 15.45
CA ARG A 339 1.66 7.52 15.80
C ARG A 339 0.77 6.33 16.14
N ALA A 340 -0.50 6.57 16.43
CA ALA A 340 -1.47 5.54 16.81
C ALA A 340 -2.40 5.15 15.65
N ALA A 341 -2.39 5.87 14.53
CA ALA A 341 -3.31 5.64 13.40
C ALA A 341 -3.26 4.19 12.87
N TRP A 342 -2.10 3.54 12.89
CA TRP A 342 -1.97 2.14 12.47
C TRP A 342 -2.84 1.15 13.25
N LYS A 343 -3.22 1.48 14.50
CA LYS A 343 -4.01 0.57 15.35
C LYS A 343 -5.44 0.43 14.88
N THR A 344 -6.03 1.50 14.35
CA THR A 344 -7.45 1.55 13.97
C THR A 344 -7.66 1.76 12.49
N ASP A 345 -6.73 2.43 11.81
CA ASP A 345 -6.93 2.88 10.43
C ASP A 345 -6.03 2.15 9.43
N ALA A 346 -5.12 1.27 9.88
CA ALA A 346 -4.30 0.47 8.97
C ALA A 346 -5.15 -0.26 7.93
N PHE A 347 -4.72 -0.21 6.66
CA PHE A 347 -5.46 -0.76 5.52
C PHE A 347 -6.93 -0.33 5.51
N TYR A 348 -7.15 0.98 5.73
CA TYR A 348 -8.47 1.60 5.74
C TYR A 348 -9.43 0.97 6.76
N GLY A 349 -8.98 0.75 7.99
CA GLY A 349 -9.83 0.17 9.03
C GLY A 349 -9.80 -1.36 9.11
N ASN A 350 -8.74 -1.98 8.58
CA ASN A 350 -8.46 -3.41 8.71
C ASN A 350 -7.12 -3.61 9.46
N PRO A 351 -7.09 -3.45 10.81
CA PRO A 351 -5.87 -3.50 11.60
C PRO A 351 -5.05 -4.78 11.41
N LEU A 352 -3.73 -4.64 11.49
CA LEU A 352 -2.80 -5.74 11.34
C LEU A 352 -2.72 -6.62 12.60
N THR A 353 -3.18 -7.86 12.48
CA THR A 353 -2.95 -8.91 13.48
C THR A 353 -1.46 -9.25 13.56
N GLY A 354 -0.91 -9.30 14.78
CA GLY A 354 0.50 -9.65 15.00
C GLY A 354 1.51 -8.53 14.71
N PHE A 355 1.04 -7.33 14.38
CA PHE A 355 1.89 -6.17 14.13
C PHE A 355 1.98 -5.25 15.36
N THR A 356 3.15 -4.71 15.61
CA THR A 356 3.37 -3.67 16.62
C THR A 356 4.35 -2.66 16.05
N ALA A 357 3.94 -1.40 15.96
CA ALA A 357 4.83 -0.32 15.53
C ALA A 357 5.97 -0.12 16.53
N LEU A 358 7.15 0.21 16.00
CA LEU A 358 8.28 0.66 16.81
C LEU A 358 8.06 2.14 17.19
N GLN A 359 8.53 2.51 18.38
CA GLN A 359 8.41 3.87 18.89
C GLN A 359 9.52 4.81 18.42
#